data_AF-A0A3B9CUE7-F1
#
_entry.id   AF-A0A3B9CUE7-F1
#
_cell.length_a   1.000
_cell.length_b   1.000
_cell.length_c   1.000
_cell.angle_alpha   90.00
_cell.angle_beta   90.00
_cell.angle_gamma   90.00
#
_symmetry.space_group_name_H-M   'P 1'
#
loop_
_entity.id
_entity.type
_entity.pdbx_description
1 polymer ?
#
loop_
_entity_poly.entity_id
_entity_poly.type
_entity_poly.pdbx_seq_one_letter_code
_entity_poly.pdbx_strand_id
1 'polypeptide(L)'
;QKVATEFNDKFSSGAQRKITRARNSYKGMTLARASELPAPLPPEHFLRQFGQSDRELIEGSGRQGSVSQILTMFNGEITHMMLEKGSVIFDTVMQAPTRQKIDAIFYMVLARAPRTPEKSVAQREITAAGNAGYGNVIWALINTKEFLFIQ
;
A
#
# COMPACT_ATOMS: atom_id res chain seq x y z
N GLN A 1 42.30 5.76 10.93
CA GLN A 1 41.13 5.26 11.69
C GLN A 1 39.89 6.14 11.52
N LYS A 2 39.93 7.47 11.75
CA LYS A 2 38.77 8.38 11.57
C LYS A 2 38.12 8.35 10.17
N VAL A 3 38.91 8.26 9.10
CA VAL A 3 38.41 8.19 7.71
C VAL A 3 37.67 6.88 7.43
N ALA A 4 38.09 5.78 8.05
CA ALA A 4 37.44 4.48 7.89
C ALA A 4 36.09 4.43 8.63
N THR A 5 36.00 5.05 9.81
CA THR A 5 34.72 5.20 10.53
C THR A 5 33.76 6.13 9.79
N GLU A 6 34.22 7.27 9.26
CA GLU A 6 33.36 8.16 8.46
C GLU A 6 32.87 7.51 7.15
N PHE A 7 33.72 6.72 6.49
CA PHE A 7 33.32 5.97 5.30
C PHE A 7 32.26 4.92 5.64
N ASN A 8 32.45 4.18 6.73
CA ASN A 8 31.50 3.17 7.18
C ASN A 8 30.16 3.80 7.61
N ASP A 9 30.18 4.95 8.27
CA ASP A 9 28.97 5.66 8.70
C ASP A 9 28.17 6.30 7.55
N LYS A 10 28.79 6.52 6.38
CA LYS A 10 28.13 7.09 5.20
C LYS A 10 27.78 6.07 4.12
N PHE A 11 28.57 5.00 3.97
CA PHE A 11 28.48 4.07 2.83
C PHE A 11 28.31 2.60 3.22
N SER A 12 28.25 2.26 4.52
CA SER A 12 27.93 0.89 4.92
C SER A 12 26.47 0.55 4.65
N SER A 13 26.20 -0.74 4.44
CA SER A 13 24.82 -1.25 4.31
C SER A 13 23.93 -0.87 5.51
N GLY A 14 24.50 -0.63 6.70
CA GLY A 14 23.80 -0.12 7.88
C GLY A 14 23.49 1.37 7.80
N ALA A 15 24.43 2.17 7.28
CA ALA A 15 24.27 3.60 7.03
C ALA A 15 23.21 3.88 5.95
N GLN A 16 23.27 3.19 4.81
CA GLN A 16 22.22 3.26 3.79
C GLN A 16 20.84 2.90 4.38
N ARG A 17 20.75 1.84 5.20
CA ARG A 17 19.49 1.46 5.86
C ARG A 17 18.95 2.55 6.79
N LYS A 18 19.81 3.23 7.56
CA LYS A 18 19.41 4.37 8.40
C LYS A 18 18.90 5.55 7.57
N ILE A 19 19.58 5.88 6.47
CA ILE A 19 19.19 6.98 5.58
C ILE A 19 17.84 6.68 4.90
N THR A 20 17.64 5.45 4.41
CA THR A 20 16.37 5.01 3.83
C THR A 20 15.24 5.07 4.86
N ARG A 21 15.49 4.62 6.10
CA ARG A 21 14.51 4.73 7.19
C ARG A 21 14.12 6.17 7.50
N ALA A 22 15.10 7.08 7.57
CA ALA A 22 14.85 8.47 7.89
C ALA A 22 14.09 9.23 6.79
N ARG A 23 14.32 8.87 5.52
CA ARG A 23 13.62 9.50 4.38
C ARG A 23 12.24 8.93 4.13
N ASN A 24 12.05 7.63 4.34
CA ASN A 24 10.85 6.91 3.95
C ASN A 24 10.12 6.33 5.17
N SER A 25 9.99 7.07 6.27
CA SER A 25 9.19 6.63 7.43
C SER A 25 7.81 7.25 7.41
N TYR A 26 6.76 6.44 7.61
CA TYR A 26 5.41 6.90 7.86
C TYR A 26 4.91 6.30 9.18
N LYS A 27 4.53 7.15 10.14
CA LYS A 27 4.08 6.75 11.50
C LYS A 27 4.94 5.64 12.16
N GLY A 28 6.26 5.69 11.95
CA GLY A 28 7.20 4.70 12.49
C GLY A 28 7.39 3.44 11.63
N MET A 29 6.60 3.25 10.57
CA MET A 29 6.80 2.20 9.56
C MET A 29 7.80 2.67 8.49
N THR A 30 8.74 1.80 8.13
CA THR A 30 9.66 2.06 7.01
C THR A 30 8.99 1.67 5.68
N LEU A 31 8.77 2.64 4.81
CA LEU A 31 8.26 2.47 3.45
C LEU A 31 9.42 2.13 2.50
N ALA A 32 9.64 0.84 2.30
CA ALA A 32 10.62 0.31 1.35
C ALA A 32 10.03 -0.92 0.64
N ARG A 33 10.67 -1.38 -0.43
CA ARG A 33 10.24 -2.63 -1.07
C ARG A 33 10.36 -3.78 -0.07
N ALA A 34 9.50 -4.78 -0.17
CA ALA A 34 9.55 -5.94 0.73
C ALA A 34 10.93 -6.63 0.74
N SER A 35 11.65 -6.63 -0.38
CA SER A 35 13.02 -7.15 -0.51
C SER A 35 14.11 -6.29 0.15
N GLU A 36 13.83 -5.01 0.42
CA GLU A 36 14.75 -4.06 1.03
C GLU A 36 14.57 -3.99 2.56
N LEU A 37 13.48 -4.56 3.06
CA LEU A 37 13.19 -4.65 4.49
C LEU A 37 13.96 -5.81 5.14
N PRO A 38 14.37 -5.66 6.43
CA PRO A 38 14.98 -6.76 7.16
C PRO A 38 13.95 -7.88 7.32
N ALA A 39 14.33 -9.11 6.96
CA ALA A 39 13.51 -10.30 7.17
C ALA A 39 14.09 -11.14 8.33
N PRO A 40 13.25 -11.71 9.21
CA PRO A 40 11.79 -11.55 9.30
C PRO A 40 11.38 -10.21 9.94
N LEU A 41 10.22 -9.67 9.53
CA LEU A 41 9.66 -8.48 10.17
C LEU A 41 8.93 -8.83 11.48
N PRO A 42 8.68 -7.85 12.37
CA PRO A 42 7.91 -8.06 13.58
C PRO A 42 6.51 -8.64 13.27
N PRO A 43 5.92 -9.48 14.14
CA PRO A 43 4.61 -10.10 13.91
C PRO A 43 3.49 -9.11 13.58
N GLU A 44 3.53 -7.91 14.17
CA GLU A 44 2.57 -6.83 13.95
C GLU A 44 2.73 -6.12 12.60
N HIS A 45 3.81 -6.41 11.86
CA HIS A 45 4.05 -5.78 10.57
C HIS A 45 3.06 -6.31 9.52
N PHE A 46 2.52 -5.43 8.68
CA PHE A 46 1.58 -5.80 7.62
C PHE A 46 2.04 -6.99 6.78
N LEU A 47 3.28 -6.97 6.28
CA LEU A 47 3.82 -8.11 5.52
C LEU A 47 3.78 -9.45 6.30
N ARG A 48 3.98 -9.46 7.63
CA ARG A 48 3.83 -10.68 8.45
C ARG A 48 2.38 -11.11 8.53
N GLN A 49 1.47 -10.17 8.78
CA GLN A 49 0.04 -10.45 8.80
C GLN A 49 -0.47 -10.93 7.43
N PHE A 50 0.15 -10.53 6.32
CA PHE A 50 -0.26 -10.85 4.94
C PHE A 50 0.63 -11.92 4.26
N GLY A 51 1.27 -12.80 5.04
CA GLY A 51 1.85 -14.05 4.52
C GLY A 51 3.37 -14.09 4.40
N GLN A 52 4.11 -13.11 4.91
CA GLN A 52 5.56 -13.24 5.07
C GLN A 52 5.89 -14.34 6.08
N SER A 53 6.61 -15.36 5.64
CA SER A 53 7.12 -16.45 6.50
C SER A 53 8.15 -15.95 7.53
N ASP A 54 8.17 -16.55 8.71
CA ASP A 54 9.22 -16.36 9.74
C ASP A 54 10.49 -17.11 9.36
N ARG A 55 10.38 -18.02 8.38
CA ARG A 55 11.42 -18.94 7.95
C ARG A 55 11.85 -19.92 9.04
N GLU A 56 10.99 -20.15 10.03
CA GLU A 56 11.20 -21.22 11.02
C GLU A 56 10.65 -22.57 10.51
N LEU A 57 9.57 -22.52 9.72
CA LEU A 57 8.92 -23.70 9.14
C LEU A 57 8.88 -23.60 7.61
N ILE A 58 9.03 -24.74 6.94
CA ILE A 58 9.08 -24.89 5.47
C ILE A 58 7.77 -24.42 4.79
N GLU A 59 6.66 -24.31 5.55
CA GLU A 59 5.35 -23.83 5.09
C GLU A 59 4.75 -22.72 5.97
N GLY A 60 5.58 -21.82 6.51
CA GLY A 60 5.11 -20.72 7.37
C GLY A 60 4.29 -19.60 6.70
N SER A 61 4.07 -19.66 5.38
CA SER A 61 3.27 -18.65 4.66
C SER A 61 1.83 -19.15 4.43
N GLY A 62 0.85 -18.46 5.01
CA GLY A 62 -0.58 -18.76 4.82
C GLY A 62 -1.18 -18.02 3.61
N ARG A 63 -2.07 -18.70 2.87
CA ARG A 63 -2.91 -18.11 1.81
C ARG A 63 -4.35 -17.85 2.25
N GLN A 64 -4.75 -18.33 3.42
CA GLN A 64 -6.10 -18.15 3.93
C GLN A 64 -6.28 -16.74 4.51
N GLY A 65 -7.31 -16.05 4.04
CA GLY A 65 -7.72 -14.77 4.58
C GLY A 65 -8.27 -14.92 6.00
N SER A 66 -7.76 -14.14 6.93
CA SER A 66 -8.28 -14.04 8.31
C SER A 66 -9.22 -12.85 8.47
N VAL A 67 -10.20 -12.95 9.38
CA VAL A 67 -11.07 -11.82 9.76
C VAL A 67 -10.24 -10.62 10.20
N SER A 68 -9.13 -10.84 10.92
CA SER A 68 -8.23 -9.77 11.36
C SER A 68 -7.55 -9.06 10.19
N GLN A 69 -7.17 -9.78 9.13
CA GLN A 69 -6.59 -9.19 7.92
C GLN A 69 -7.62 -8.33 7.18
N ILE A 70 -8.87 -8.78 7.09
CA ILE A 70 -9.97 -8.00 6.50
C ILE A 70 -10.18 -6.72 7.33
N LEU A 71 -10.31 -6.82 8.64
CA LEU A 71 -10.46 -5.64 9.50
C LEU A 71 -9.28 -4.67 9.39
N THR A 72 -8.06 -5.19 9.20
CA THR A 72 -6.86 -4.39 8.94
C THR A 72 -6.92 -3.70 7.57
N MET A 73 -7.53 -4.29 6.56
CA MET A 73 -7.78 -3.60 5.28
C MET A 73 -8.84 -2.50 5.40
N PHE A 74 -9.89 -2.73 6.19
CA PHE A 74 -10.97 -1.76 6.37
C PHE A 74 -10.55 -0.55 7.20
N ASN A 75 -9.83 -0.79 8.31
CA ASN A 75 -9.56 0.22 9.34
C ASN A 75 -8.05 0.47 9.57
N GLY A 76 -7.17 -0.21 8.85
CA GLY A 76 -5.74 -0.15 9.09
C GLY A 76 -5.07 1.08 8.50
N GLU A 77 -3.92 1.42 9.06
CA GLU A 77 -3.15 2.62 8.72
C GLU A 77 -2.70 2.67 7.25
N ILE A 78 -2.53 1.51 6.61
CA ILE A 78 -2.09 1.42 5.21
C ILE A 78 -3.17 1.94 4.26
N THR A 79 -4.44 1.60 4.50
CA THR A 79 -5.53 2.08 3.66
C THR A 79 -5.68 3.60 3.80
N HIS A 80 -5.51 4.14 5.01
CA HIS A 80 -5.46 5.58 5.23
C HIS A 80 -4.29 6.24 4.50
N MET A 81 -3.08 5.67 4.61
CA MET A 81 -1.88 6.17 3.92
C MET A 81 -2.06 6.24 2.40
N MET A 82 -2.76 5.27 1.80
CA MET A 82 -3.04 5.28 0.36
C MET A 82 -4.00 6.39 -0.07
N LEU A 83 -4.83 6.90 0.85
CA LEU A 83 -5.80 7.96 0.57
C LEU A 83 -5.34 9.35 1.02
N GLU A 84 -4.20 9.44 1.72
CA GLU A 84 -3.61 10.69 2.17
C GLU A 84 -2.82 11.41 1.07
N LYS A 85 -2.70 12.74 1.21
CA LYS A 85 -1.90 13.58 0.31
C LYS A 85 -0.42 13.16 0.36
N GLY A 86 0.22 13.06 -0.80
CA GLY A 86 1.59 12.53 -0.93
C GLY A 86 1.64 11.03 -1.23
N SER A 87 0.50 10.33 -1.17
CA SER A 87 0.39 9.00 -1.75
C SER A 87 0.35 9.11 -3.28
N VAL A 88 0.97 8.14 -3.96
CA VAL A 88 0.97 8.09 -5.44
C VAL A 88 -0.46 8.00 -5.99
N ILE A 89 -1.34 7.25 -5.32
CA ILE A 89 -2.74 7.09 -5.72
C ILE A 89 -3.47 8.43 -5.63
N PHE A 90 -3.40 9.08 -4.47
CA PHE A 90 -4.08 10.34 -4.25
C PHE A 90 -3.59 11.42 -5.22
N ASP A 91 -2.28 11.59 -5.33
CA ASP A 91 -1.69 12.64 -6.15
C ASP A 91 -2.00 12.43 -7.64
N THR A 92 -1.92 11.20 -8.13
CA THR A 92 -2.25 10.87 -9.53
C THR A 92 -3.71 11.18 -9.85
N VAL A 93 -4.64 10.81 -8.96
CA VAL A 93 -6.07 11.06 -9.17
C VAL A 93 -6.41 12.54 -9.08
N MET A 94 -5.73 13.30 -8.21
CA MET A 94 -5.96 14.74 -8.10
C MET A 94 -5.42 15.53 -9.29
N GLN A 95 -4.31 15.09 -9.88
CA GLN A 95 -3.70 15.70 -11.07
C GLN A 95 -4.39 15.31 -12.38
N ALA A 96 -5.08 14.16 -12.42
CA ALA A 96 -5.76 13.71 -13.62
C ALA A 96 -6.95 14.62 -14.02
N PRO A 97 -7.23 14.77 -15.33
CA PRO A 97 -8.41 15.50 -15.79
C PRO A 97 -9.70 14.88 -15.25
N THR A 98 -10.69 15.70 -14.87
CA THR A 98 -11.95 15.23 -14.24
C THR A 98 -12.61 14.05 -14.96
N ARG A 99 -12.62 14.05 -16.31
CA ARG A 99 -13.21 12.97 -17.12
C ARG A 99 -12.46 11.64 -17.05
N GLN A 100 -11.17 11.68 -16.71
CA GLN A 100 -10.27 10.53 -16.68
C GLN A 100 -9.98 10.05 -15.24
N LYS A 101 -10.38 10.80 -14.20
CA LYS A 101 -10.11 10.43 -12.80
C LYS A 101 -10.62 9.05 -12.43
N ILE A 102 -11.83 8.68 -12.87
CA ILE A 102 -12.38 7.34 -12.62
C ILE A 102 -11.53 6.29 -13.32
N ASP A 103 -11.20 6.50 -14.60
CA ASP A 103 -10.40 5.53 -15.35
C ASP A 103 -9.01 5.37 -14.72
N ALA A 104 -8.39 6.47 -14.27
CA ALA A 104 -7.12 6.44 -13.55
C ALA A 104 -7.19 5.61 -12.26
N ILE A 105 -8.24 5.78 -11.44
CA ILE A 105 -8.44 4.97 -10.22
C ILE A 105 -8.47 3.47 -10.57
N PHE A 106 -9.25 3.10 -11.58
CA PHE A 106 -9.42 1.70 -11.98
C PHE A 106 -8.12 1.10 -12.55
N TYR A 107 -7.34 1.86 -13.32
CA TYR A 107 -6.03 1.40 -13.78
C TYR A 107 -5.03 1.24 -12.63
N MET A 108 -5.02 2.14 -11.66
CA MET A 108 -4.09 2.06 -10.53
C MET A 108 -4.40 0.90 -9.59
N VAL A 109 -5.69 0.63 -9.34
CA VAL A 109 -6.08 -0.43 -8.41
C VAL A 109 -6.20 -1.77 -9.14
N LEU A 110 -6.95 -1.84 -10.24
CA LEU A 110 -7.33 -3.08 -10.93
C LEU A 110 -6.55 -3.35 -12.22
N ALA A 111 -5.64 -2.47 -12.64
CA ALA A 111 -4.89 -2.59 -13.90
C ALA A 111 -5.78 -2.73 -15.17
N ARG A 112 -7.04 -2.26 -15.11
CA ARG A 112 -8.00 -2.29 -16.21
C ARG A 112 -8.89 -1.06 -16.22
N ALA A 113 -9.57 -0.80 -17.34
CA ALA A 113 -10.63 0.21 -17.40
C ALA A 113 -11.87 -0.23 -16.60
N PRO A 114 -12.68 0.72 -16.10
CA PRO A 114 -13.96 0.42 -15.48
C PRO A 114 -14.95 -0.13 -16.50
N ARG A 115 -15.77 -1.09 -16.09
CA ARG A 115 -16.93 -1.54 -16.87
C ARG A 115 -18.03 -0.48 -16.79
N THR A 116 -18.94 -0.48 -17.76
CA THR A 116 -20.11 0.45 -17.79
C THR A 116 -20.87 0.56 -16.46
N PRO A 117 -21.25 -0.56 -15.78
CA PRO A 117 -21.95 -0.46 -14.49
C PRO A 117 -21.06 0.16 -13.40
N GLU A 118 -19.79 -0.23 -13.33
CA GLU A 118 -18.82 0.26 -12.34
C GLU A 118 -18.60 1.78 -12.49
N LYS A 119 -18.44 2.25 -13.73
CA LYS A 119 -18.29 3.67 -14.04
C LYS A 119 -19.51 4.47 -13.61
N SER A 120 -20.72 3.92 -13.80
CA SER A 120 -21.96 4.57 -13.37
C SER A 120 -22.05 4.70 -11.84
N VAL A 121 -21.65 3.67 -11.10
CA VAL A 121 -21.66 3.65 -9.63
C VAL A 121 -20.64 4.65 -9.09
N ALA A 122 -19.41 4.61 -9.60
CA ALA A 122 -18.35 5.53 -9.21
C ALA A 122 -18.74 6.99 -9.48
N GLN A 123 -19.35 7.27 -10.64
CA GLN A 123 -19.78 8.61 -10.99
C GLN A 123 -20.88 9.12 -10.04
N ARG A 124 -21.85 8.28 -9.65
CA ARG A 124 -22.88 8.65 -8.67
C ARG A 124 -22.26 9.02 -7.33
N GLU A 125 -21.32 8.22 -6.84
CA GLU A 125 -20.63 8.46 -5.57
C GLU A 125 -19.84 9.77 -5.59
N ILE A 126 -19.09 10.01 -6.66
CA ILE A 126 -18.30 11.25 -6.83
C ILE A 126 -19.22 12.47 -6.93
N THR A 127 -20.36 12.37 -7.61
CA THR A 127 -21.32 13.49 -7.68
C THR A 127 -21.95 13.77 -6.31
N ALA A 128 -22.21 12.75 -5.50
CA ALA A 128 -22.82 12.91 -4.17
C ALA A 128 -21.83 13.45 -3.12
N ALA A 129 -20.59 12.94 -3.10
CA ALA A 129 -19.60 13.23 -2.07
C ALA A 129 -18.48 14.21 -2.52
N GLY A 130 -18.48 14.64 -3.78
CA GLY A 130 -17.47 15.52 -4.34
C GLY A 130 -16.07 14.90 -4.31
N ASN A 131 -15.08 15.64 -3.83
CA ASN A 131 -13.69 15.16 -3.76
C ASN A 131 -13.53 13.95 -2.83
N ALA A 132 -14.34 13.84 -1.77
CA ALA A 132 -14.31 12.68 -0.88
C ALA A 132 -14.79 11.39 -1.60
N GLY A 133 -15.64 11.53 -2.62
CA GLY A 133 -16.12 10.40 -3.41
C GLY A 133 -15.01 9.66 -4.15
N TYR A 134 -13.93 10.33 -4.55
CA TYR A 134 -12.76 9.64 -5.12
C TYR A 134 -12.11 8.70 -4.10
N GLY A 135 -11.97 9.14 -2.85
CA GLY A 135 -11.45 8.31 -1.77
C GLY A 135 -12.36 7.11 -1.48
N ASN A 136 -13.68 7.32 -1.48
CA ASN A 136 -14.66 6.25 -1.29
C ASN A 136 -14.56 5.17 -2.39
N VAL A 137 -14.41 5.59 -3.65
CA VAL A 137 -14.25 4.64 -4.77
C VAL A 137 -12.94 3.86 -4.63
N ILE A 138 -11.82 4.52 -4.33
CA ILE A 138 -10.53 3.84 -4.12
C ILE A 138 -10.63 2.84 -2.96
N TRP A 139 -11.20 3.28 -1.83
CA TRP A 139 -11.39 2.44 -0.65
C TRP A 139 -12.25 1.22 -0.95
N ALA A 140 -13.35 1.40 -1.69
CA ALA A 140 -14.21 0.30 -2.10
C ALA A 140 -13.45 -0.70 -2.97
N LEU A 141 -12.70 -0.24 -3.97
CA LEU A 141 -11.95 -1.13 -4.87
C LEU A 141 -10.86 -1.92 -4.14
N ILE A 142 -10.11 -1.29 -3.23
CA ILE A 142 -9.07 -1.97 -2.43
C ILE A 142 -9.67 -3.08 -1.56
N ASN A 143 -10.90 -2.90 -1.07
CA ASN A 143 -11.58 -3.87 -0.22
C ASN A 143 -12.43 -4.90 -1.00
N THR A 144 -12.49 -4.81 -2.34
CA THR A 144 -13.18 -5.81 -3.15
C THR A 144 -12.38 -7.10 -3.30
N LYS A 145 -13.08 -8.23 -3.48
CA LYS A 145 -12.48 -9.56 -3.67
C LYS A 145 -11.96 -9.81 -5.09
N GLU A 146 -11.76 -8.79 -5.92
CA GLU A 146 -11.38 -8.98 -7.33
C GLU A 146 -9.99 -9.62 -7.51
N PHE A 147 -9.16 -9.62 -6.45
CA PHE A 147 -7.84 -10.26 -6.41
C PHE A 147 -7.81 -11.63 -5.74
N LEU A 148 -8.96 -12.22 -5.38
CA LEU A 148 -8.96 -13.58 -4.84
C LEU A 148 -8.59 -14.56 -5.97
N PHE A 149 -7.47 -15.26 -5.83
CA PHE A 149 -7.18 -16.42 -6.64
C PHE A 149 -8.17 -17.52 -6.25
N ILE A 150 -9.23 -17.67 -7.05
CA ILE A 150 -10.10 -18.85 -7.02
C ILE A 150 -9.33 -20.00 -7.69
N GLN A 151 -9.01 -21.04 -6.92
CA GLN A 151 -8.46 -22.30 -7.42
C GLN A 151 -9.58 -23.24 -7.86
#